data_AF-E4L862-F1
#
_entry.id   AF-E4L862-F1
#
_cell.length_a   1.000
_cell.length_b   1.000
_cell.length_c   1.000
_cell.angle_alpha   90.00
_cell.angle_beta   90.00
_cell.angle_gamma   90.00
#
_symmetry.space_group_name_H-M   'P 1'
#
loop_
_entity.id
_entity.type
_entity.pdbx_description
1 polymer ?
#
loop_
_entity_poly.entity_id
_entity_poly.type
_entity_poly.pdbx_seq_one_letter_code
_entity_poly.pdbx_strand_id
1 'polypeptide(L)'
;MDKKIQEESVIVTIVGPDNEEKDYVQETVIPFMGKKFAILVAIPETEDGNEELDMILARMDEDEFGEIEYLPPTDEEYDAVISIYDAM
;
A
#
# COMPACT_ATOMS: atom_id res chain seq x y z
N MET A 1 -22.91 -6.23 9.43
CA MET A 1 -21.92 -5.36 10.12
C MET A 1 -21.09 -4.75 9.03
N ASP A 2 -21.59 -3.68 8.44
CA ASP A 2 -20.98 -3.00 7.30
C ASP A 2 -19.75 -2.28 7.82
N LYS A 3 -18.58 -2.91 7.69
CA LYS A 3 -17.30 -2.22 7.88
C LYS A 3 -17.30 -1.08 6.87
N LYS A 4 -17.56 0.13 7.38
CA LYS A 4 -17.32 1.39 6.69
C LYS A 4 -15.86 1.41 6.23
N ILE A 5 -15.61 0.92 5.03
CA ILE A 5 -14.49 1.40 4.21
C ILE A 5 -14.77 2.89 4.11
N GLN A 6 -13.96 3.70 4.79
CA GLN A 6 -14.12 5.14 4.78
C GLN A 6 -14.06 5.59 3.32
N GLU A 7 -15.05 6.36 2.86
CA GLU A 7 -15.30 6.72 1.45
C GLU A 7 -14.15 7.45 0.72
N GLU A 8 -12.96 7.56 1.33
CA GLU A 8 -11.74 8.16 0.76
C GLU A 8 -10.55 7.20 0.66
N SER A 9 -10.68 5.92 1.06
CA SER A 9 -9.58 4.96 0.97
C SER A 9 -9.49 4.34 -0.44
N VAL A 10 -8.37 4.54 -1.11
CA VAL A 10 -8.11 4.02 -2.47
C VAL A 10 -7.81 2.52 -2.39
N ILE A 11 -8.61 1.70 -3.06
CA ILE A 11 -8.31 0.26 -3.21
C ILE A 11 -7.35 0.10 -4.38
N VAL A 12 -6.23 -0.57 -4.13
CA VAL A 12 -5.17 -0.84 -5.10
C VAL A 12 -5.03 -2.34 -5.23
N THR A 13 -5.22 -2.86 -6.43
CA THR A 13 -4.96 -4.26 -6.76
C THR A 13 -3.50 -4.39 -7.17
N ILE A 14 -2.74 -5.21 -6.45
CA ILE A 14 -1.33 -5.49 -6.77
C ILE A 14 -1.22 -6.92 -7.26
N VAL A 15 -0.57 -7.08 -8.41
CA VAL A 15 -0.23 -8.39 -8.97
C VAL A 15 1.14 -8.79 -8.45
N GLY A 16 1.17 -9.79 -7.57
CA GLY A 16 2.41 -10.33 -7.02
C GLY A 16 3.23 -11.11 -8.05
N PRO A 17 4.45 -11.56 -7.67
CA PRO A 17 5.35 -12.31 -8.55
C PRO A 17 4.78 -13.66 -9.05
N ASP A 18 3.79 -14.22 -8.35
CA ASP A 18 3.12 -15.47 -8.73
C ASP A 18 1.87 -15.26 -9.60
N ASN A 19 1.61 -14.03 -10.10
CA ASN A 19 0.32 -13.63 -10.72
C ASN A 19 -0.87 -13.74 -9.76
N GLU A 20 -0.62 -13.76 -8.45
CA GLU A 20 -1.66 -13.60 -7.44
C GLU A 20 -2.06 -12.12 -7.36
N GLU A 21 -3.33 -11.83 -7.63
CA GLU A 21 -3.90 -10.50 -7.48
C GLU A 21 -4.43 -10.36 -6.05
N LYS A 22 -3.92 -9.37 -5.31
CA LYS A 22 -4.41 -9.05 -3.98
C LYS A 22 -4.86 -7.60 -3.92
N ASP A 23 -6.01 -7.40 -3.28
CA ASP A 23 -6.55 -6.07 -3.04
C ASP A 23 -6.01 -5.51 -1.73
N TYR A 24 -5.47 -4.30 -1.81
CA TYR A 24 -4.96 -3.55 -0.68
C TYR A 24 -5.70 -2.23 -0.55
N VAL A 25 -5.81 -1.75 0.68
CA VAL A 25 -6.31 -0.40 0.97
C VAL A 25 -5.13 0.51 1.18
N GLN A 26 -5.08 1.61 0.43
CA GLN A 26 -4.17 2.72 0.71
C GLN A 26 -4.59 3.39 2.01
N GLU A 27 -3.78 3.17 3.04
CA GLU A 27 -3.99 3.73 4.38
C GLU A 27 -3.41 5.14 4.45
N THR A 28 -2.11 5.30 4.18
CA THR A 28 -1.43 6.60 4.21
C THR A 28 -0.46 6.79 3.07
N VAL A 29 -0.18 8.05 2.71
CA VAL A 29 0.80 8.43 1.69
C VAL A 29 1.88 9.32 2.31
N ILE A 30 3.11 8.83 2.27
CA ILE A 30 4.29 9.44 2.86
C ILE A 30 5.20 9.97 1.74
N PRO A 31 5.43 11.29 1.65
CA PRO A 31 6.38 11.86 0.71
C PRO A 31 7.82 11.66 1.22
N PHE A 32 8.68 11.02 0.42
CA PHE A 32 10.09 10.80 0.76
C PHE A 32 10.99 10.97 -0.46
N MET A 33 12.09 11.72 -0.30
CA MET A 33 13.07 12.03 -1.36
C MET A 33 12.47 12.54 -2.69
N GLY A 34 11.36 13.30 -2.63
CA GLY A 34 10.67 13.83 -3.81
C GLY A 34 9.78 12.80 -4.54
N LYS A 35 9.63 11.61 -3.97
CA LYS A 35 8.68 10.57 -4.40
C LYS A 35 7.58 10.41 -3.35
N LYS A 36 6.52 9.68 -3.67
CA LYS A 36 5.43 9.36 -2.75
C LYS A 36 5.42 7.87 -2.50
N PHE A 37 5.12 7.47 -1.27
CA PHE A 37 5.06 6.09 -0.85
C PHE A 37 3.71 5.85 -0.17
N ALA A 38 2.99 4.82 -0.60
CA ALA A 38 1.71 4.42 -0.05
C ALA A 38 1.89 3.23 0.88
N ILE A 39 1.37 3.33 2.10
CA ILE A 39 1.18 2.19 3.00
C ILE A 39 -0.11 1.49 2.55
N LEU A 40 0.02 0.22 2.19
CA LEU A 40 -1.04 -0.60 1.65
C LEU A 40 -1.32 -1.75 2.63
N VAL A 41 -2.57 -1.87 3.06
CA VAL A 41 -3.00 -2.91 4.00
C VAL A 41 -3.88 -3.91 3.26
N ALA A 42 -3.49 -5.19 3.29
CA ALA A 42 -4.23 -6.26 2.64
C ALA A 42 -5.65 -6.34 3.19
N ILE A 43 -6.61 -6.50 2.28
CA ILE A 43 -8.00 -6.75 2.65
C ILE A 43 -8.14 -8.25 2.96
N PRO A 44 -8.65 -8.64 4.14
CA PRO A 44 -8.90 -10.05 4.41
C PRO A 44 -9.99 -10.57 3.47
N GLU A 45 -9.68 -11.63 2.72
CA GLU A 45 -10.66 -12.28 1.82
C GLU A 45 -11.72 -13.07 2.59
N THR A 46 -11.45 -13.44 3.84
CA THR A 46 -12.36 -14.24 4.68
C THR A 46 -12.63 -13.58 6.04
N GLU A 47 -13.84 -13.82 6.59
CA GLU A 47 -14.22 -13.35 7.94
C GLU A 47 -13.45 -14.06 9.07
N ASP A 48 -12.73 -15.13 8.75
CA ASP A 48 -11.74 -15.78 9.63
C ASP A 48 -10.50 -14.88 9.71
N GLY A 49 -10.63 -13.72 10.36
CA GLY A 49 -9.59 -12.71 10.56
C GLY A 49 -8.41 -13.16 11.46
N ASN A 50 -8.02 -14.43 11.36
CA ASN A 50 -6.79 -15.01 11.91
C ASN A 50 -5.62 -14.93 10.92
N GLU A 51 -5.84 -14.46 9.69
CA GLU A 51 -4.77 -14.16 8.75
C GLU A 51 -4.13 -12.82 9.15
N GLU A 52 -2.80 -12.81 9.32
CA GLU A 52 -2.05 -11.58 9.49
C GLU A 52 -2.27 -10.74 8.24
N LEU A 53 -2.94 -9.58 8.39
CA LEU A 53 -3.13 -8.66 7.27
C LEU A 53 -1.76 -8.16 6.84
N ASP A 54 -1.33 -8.58 5.65
CA ASP A 54 -0.08 -8.13 5.07
C ASP A 54 -0.13 -6.60 4.87
N MET A 55 0.73 -5.89 5.58
CA MET A 55 0.98 -4.47 5.33
C MET A 55 2.25 -4.36 4.49
N ILE A 56 2.11 -3.78 3.30
CA ILE A 56 3.22 -3.56 2.39
C ILE A 56 3.38 -2.07 2.11
N LEU A 57 4.61 -1.67 1.82
CA LEU A 57 4.87 -0.32 1.33
C LEU A 57 5.07 -0.40 -0.18
N ALA A 58 4.39 0.49 -0.89
CA ALA A 58 4.57 0.65 -2.32
C ALA A 58 4.99 2.08 -2.65
N ARG A 59 5.95 2.24 -3.55
CA ARG A 59 6.32 3.53 -4.11
C ARG A 59 5.35 3.91 -5.21
N MET A 60 4.77 5.10 -5.11
CA MET A 60 3.95 5.70 -6.16
C MET A 60 4.88 6.42 -7.14
N ASP A 61 5.02 5.87 -8.33
CA ASP A 61 5.67 6.49 -9.48
C ASP A 61 4.58 7.03 -10.43
N GLU A 62 4.81 8.17 -11.05
CA GLU A 62 3.91 8.70 -12.08
C GLU A 62 4.56 8.44 -13.43
N ASP A 63 3.87 7.74 -14.31
CA ASP A 63 4.38 7.40 -15.62
C ASP A 63 4.25 8.58 -16.62
N GLU A 64 4.70 8.39 -17.86
CA GLU A 64 4.63 9.42 -18.91
C GLU A 64 3.20 9.84 -19.30
N PHE A 65 2.19 9.03 -18.98
CA PHE A 65 0.77 9.29 -19.18
C PHE A 65 0.09 9.92 -17.96
N GLY A 66 0.80 10.05 -16.83
CA GLY A 66 0.26 10.60 -15.59
C GLY A 66 -0.55 9.59 -14.76
N GLU A 67 -0.43 8.29 -15.06
CA GLU A 67 -0.99 7.22 -14.24
C GLU A 67 -0.03 6.89 -13.10
N ILE A 68 -0.59 6.49 -11.95
CA ILE A 68 0.20 6.14 -10.78
C ILE A 68 0.49 4.64 -10.82
N GLU A 69 1.77 4.30 -10.92
CA GLU A 69 2.27 2.94 -10.79
C GLU A 69 2.78 2.69 -9.37
N TYR A 70 2.34 1.57 -8.78
CA TYR A 70 2.79 1.12 -7.47
C TYR A 70 3.94 0.14 -7.65
N LEU A 71 5.16 0.60 -7.37
CA LEU A 71 6.38 -0.19 -7.49
C LEU A 71 6.90 -0.61 -6.12
N PRO A 72 7.60 -1.74 -6.02
CA PRO A 72 8.27 -2.12 -4.78
C PRO A 72 9.35 -1.07 -4.42
N PRO A 73 9.36 -0.55 -3.18
CA PRO A 73 10.41 0.35 -2.71
C PRO A 73 11.73 -0.42 -2.56
N THR A 74 12.85 0.30 -2.52
CA THR A 74 14.12 -0.31 -2.09
C THR A 74 14.14 -0.51 -0.57
N ASP A 75 14.97 -1.41 -0.04
CA ASP A 75 15.13 -1.60 1.41
C ASP A 75 15.43 -0.28 2.14
N GLU A 76 16.29 0.58 1.58
CA GLU A 76 16.61 1.89 2.16
C GLU A 76 15.40 2.84 2.16
N GLU A 77 14.61 2.85 1.09
CA GLU A 77 13.37 3.64 1.00
C GLU A 77 12.33 3.09 2.01
N TYR A 78 12.23 1.77 2.13
CA TYR A 78 11.33 1.10 3.06
C TYR A 78 11.64 1.47 4.51
N ASP A 79 12.87 1.25 4.97
CA ASP A 79 13.28 1.55 6.34
C ASP A 79 13.07 3.04 6.68
N ALA A 80 13.40 3.93 5.75
CA ALA A 80 13.23 5.37 5.97
C ALA A 80 11.76 5.78 6.07
N VAL A 81 10.91 5.26 5.17
CA VAL A 81 9.47 5.58 5.16
C VAL A 81 8.76 4.98 6.36
N ILE A 82 9.09 3.74 6.74
CA ILE A 82 8.57 3.10 7.94
C ILE A 82 9.01 3.87 9.20
N SER A 83 10.26 4.34 9.26
CA SER A 83 10.71 5.18 10.36
C SER A 83 9.95 6.51 10.44
N ILE A 84 9.53 7.07 9.31
CA ILE A 84 8.69 8.28 9.29
C ILE A 84 7.28 7.94 9.77
N TYR A 85 6.71 6.83 9.29
CA TYR A 85 5.38 6.36 9.68
C TYR A 85 5.29 6.07 11.18
N ASP A 86 6.27 5.37 11.75
CA ASP A 86 6.35 5.04 13.18
C ASP A 86 6.51 6.29 14.06
N ALA A 87 7.09 7.36 13.49
CA ALA A 87 7.31 8.63 14.18
C ALA A 87 6.12 9.61 14.09
N MET A 88 5.06 9.32 13.32
CA MET A 88 3.85 10.14 13.22
C MET A 88 2.90 9.92 14.40
#